data_AF-A0A4P7N3G1-F1
#
_entry.id   AF-A0A4P7N3G1-F1
#
_cell.length_a   1.000
_cell.length_b   1.000
_cell.length_c   1.000
_cell.angle_alpha   90.00
_cell.angle_beta   90.00
_cell.angle_gamma   90.00
#
_symmetry.space_group_name_H-M   'P 1'
#
loop_
_entity.id
_entity.type
_entity.pdbx_description
1 polymer ?
#
loop_
_entity_poly.entity_id
_entity_poly.type
_entity_poly.pdbx_seq_one_letter_code
_entity_poly.pdbx_strand_id
1 'polypeptide(L)' 'MSHDSVWNSRPRTYGKGARSCRVCTHRAGLIRKYGLDICRQCFREKAADIGFVKHR' A
#
# COMPACT_ATOMS: atom_id res chain seq x y z
N MET A 1 -15.47 30.95 -2.55
CA MET A 1 -14.44 29.90 -2.76
C MET A 1 -15.06 28.55 -2.40
N SER A 2 -15.76 27.93 -3.36
CA SER A 2 -16.50 26.68 -3.17
C SER A 2 -15.65 25.42 -3.40
N HIS A 3 -14.46 25.56 -3.97
CA HIS A 3 -13.57 24.44 -4.29
C HIS A 3 -12.84 23.89 -3.05
N ASP A 4 -12.58 24.73 -2.05
CA ASP A 4 -11.82 24.33 -0.85
C ASP A 4 -12.60 23.32 0.01
N SER A 5 -13.93 23.43 0.08
CA SER A 5 -14.78 22.48 0.82
C SER A 5 -15.03 21.16 0.09
N VAL A 6 -14.70 21.06 -1.20
CA VAL A 6 -14.98 19.88 -2.04
C VAL A 6 -13.76 18.97 -2.16
N TRP A 7 -12.55 19.51 -2.02
CA TRP A 7 -11.31 18.74 -2.11
C TRP A 7 -11.25 17.66 -1.03
N ASN A 8 -11.13 16.40 -1.46
CA ASN A 8 -11.05 15.25 -0.57
C ASN A 8 -12.23 15.12 0.43
N SER A 9 -13.40 15.63 0.06
CA SER A 9 -14.64 15.65 0.85
C SER A 9 -15.14 14.28 1.30
N ARG A 10 -14.69 13.18 0.67
CA ARG A 10 -15.12 11.82 1.00
C ARG A 10 -14.09 11.10 1.88
N PRO A 11 -14.50 10.55 3.03
CA PRO A 11 -13.59 9.82 3.91
C PRO A 11 -13.03 8.57 3.21
N ARG A 12 -11.72 8.35 3.32
CA ARG A 12 -11.00 7.19 2.77
C ARG A 12 -10.52 6.27 3.88
N THR A 13 -11.44 5.85 4.76
CA THR A 13 -11.13 4.99 5.90
C THR A 13 -11.03 3.50 5.52
N TYR A 14 -11.65 3.08 4.42
CA TYR A 14 -11.67 1.68 3.97
C TYR A 14 -11.53 1.53 2.44
N GLY A 15 -11.41 0.27 1.99
CA GLY A 15 -11.25 -0.08 0.58
C GLY A 15 -9.81 0.05 0.05
N LYS A 16 -9.67 -0.03 -1.28
CA LYS A 16 -8.37 0.01 -1.97
C LYS A 16 -7.74 1.41 -1.96
N GLY A 17 -8.56 2.47 -1.98
CA GLY A 17 -8.10 3.86 -1.99
C GLY A 17 -7.61 4.38 -0.64
N ALA A 18 -7.94 3.68 0.45
CA ALA A 18 -7.55 4.05 1.82
C ALA A 18 -6.11 3.69 2.17
N ARG A 19 -5.48 2.77 1.41
CA ARG A 19 -4.16 2.23 1.72
C ARG A 19 -3.25 2.37 0.52
N SER A 20 -1.97 2.53 0.78
CA SER A 20 -0.91 2.62 -0.22
C SER A 20 0.31 1.86 0.28
N CYS A 21 1.14 1.40 -0.66
CA CYS A 21 2.43 0.81 -0.34
C CYS A 21 3.29 1.80 0.46
N ARG A 22 3.89 1.33 1.56
CA ARG A 22 4.82 2.12 2.37
C ARG A 22 6.09 2.57 1.64
N VAL A 23 6.44 1.90 0.53
CA VAL A 23 7.67 2.17 -0.25
C VAL A 23 7.38 3.08 -1.45
N CYS A 24 6.50 2.65 -2.36
CA CYS A 24 6.28 3.33 -3.64
C CYS A 24 4.95 4.10 -3.71
N THR A 25 4.15 4.13 -2.65
CA THR A 25 2.79 4.73 -2.59
C THR A 25 1.75 4.15 -3.56
N HIS A 26 2.11 3.13 -4.35
CA HIS A 26 1.18 2.43 -5.23
C HIS A 26 0.06 1.75 -4.43
N ARG A 27 -1.19 1.88 -4.90
CA ARG A 27 -2.38 1.39 -4.18
C ARG A 27 -2.79 -0.04 -4.58
N ALA A 28 -2.43 -0.47 -5.79
CA ALA A 28 -2.79 -1.80 -6.28
C ALA A 28 -1.75 -2.86 -5.89
N GLY A 29 -2.21 -4.10 -5.71
CA GLY A 29 -1.33 -5.24 -5.41
C GLY A 29 -0.66 -5.15 -4.03
N LEU A 30 -1.32 -4.55 -3.05
CA LEU A 30 -0.82 -4.40 -1.69
C LEU A 30 -0.88 -5.73 -0.93
N ILE A 31 0.26 -6.18 -0.41
CA ILE A 31 0.39 -7.30 0.51
C ILE A 31 0.21 -6.78 1.93
N ARG A 32 -0.88 -7.23 2.55
CA ARG A 32 -1.32 -6.79 3.89
C ARG A 32 -1.05 -7.82 4.99
N LYS A 33 -0.56 -9.01 4.61
CA LYS A 33 -0.28 -10.08 5.56
C LYS A 33 0.87 -9.66 6.47
N TYR A 34 0.77 -10.02 7.75
CA TYR A 34 1.79 -9.72 8.77
C TYR A 34 2.06 -8.21 8.99
N GLY A 35 1.14 -7.33 8.60
CA GLY A 35 1.33 -5.88 8.78
C GLY A 35 2.40 -5.27 7.88
N LEU A 36 2.74 -5.93 6.76
CA LEU A 36 3.78 -5.44 5.84
C LEU A 36 3.37 -4.14 5.14
N ASP A 37 2.15 -4.07 4.60
CA ASP A 37 1.62 -2.95 3.80
C ASP A 37 2.57 -2.49 2.68
N ILE A 38 3.06 -3.47 1.91
CA ILE A 38 4.00 -3.30 0.80
C ILE A 38 3.39 -3.80 -0.51
N CYS A 39 3.72 -3.16 -1.64
CA CYS A 39 3.29 -3.61 -2.97
C CYS A 39 3.96 -4.93 -3.38
N ARG A 40 3.32 -5.75 -4.21
CA ARG A 40 3.91 -7.03 -4.66
C ARG A 40 5.27 -6.92 -5.37
N GLN A 41 5.55 -5.81 -6.07
CA GLN A 41 6.85 -5.59 -6.73
C GLN A 41 7.92 -5.27 -5.68
N CYS A 42 7.65 -4.28 -4.84
CA CYS A 42 8.43 -3.88 -3.70
C CYS A 42 8.75 -5.04 -2.75
N PHE A 43 7.78 -5.94 -2.53
CA PHE A 43 7.98 -7.12 -1.71
C PHE A 43 9.00 -8.08 -2.35
N ARG A 44 8.94 -8.30 -3.67
CA ARG A 44 9.90 -9.18 -4.35
C ARG A 44 11.32 -8.63 -4.30
N GLU A 45 11.49 -7.30 -4.38
CA GLU A 45 12.79 -6.65 -4.28
C GLU A 45 13.38 -6.74 -2.87
N LYS A 46 12.53 -6.70 -1.83
CA LYS A 46 12.94 -6.66 -0.43
C LYS A 46 12.72 -7.96 0.34
N ALA A 47 12.24 -9.02 -0.30
CA ALA A 47 11.88 -10.27 0.35
C ALA A 47 13.07 -10.88 1.12
N ALA A 48 14.26 -10.89 0.50
CA ALA A 48 15.47 -11.40 1.12
C ALA A 48 15.89 -10.58 2.36
N ASP A 49 15.87 -9.24 2.26
CA ASP A 49 16.20 -8.32 3.36
C ASP A 49 15.23 -8.46 4.55
N ILE A 50 13.97 -8.77 4.28
CA ILE A 50 12.94 -9.02 5.30
C ILE A 50 13.13 -10.40 5.96
N GLY A 51 13.89 -11.31 5.34
CA GLY A 51 14.12 -12.68 5.82
C GLY A 51 13.22 -13.75 5.20
N PHE A 52 12.50 -13.44 4.11
CA PHE A 52 11.76 -14.45 3.36
C PHE A 52 12.70 -15.26 2.46
N VAL A 53 12.65 -16.59 2.58
CA VAL A 53 13.43 -17.52 1.75
C VAL A 53 12.50 -18.30 0.82
N LYS A 54 12.91 -18.45 -0.44
CA LYS A 54 12.19 -19.25 -1.44
C LYS A 54 12.61 -20.72 -1.30
N HIS A 55 11.70 -21.58 -0.85
CA HIS A 55 11.96 -23.01 -0.65
C HIS A 55 11.64 -23.90 -1.88
N ARG A 56 11.04 -23.33 -2.93
CA ARG A 56 10.76 -23.98 -4.23
C ARG A 56 10.62 -22.93 -5.32
#